data_AF-A0A6I9N1Y4-F1
#
_entry.id   AF-A0A6I9N1Y4-F1
#
_cell.length_a   1.000
_cell.length_b   1.000
_cell.length_c   1.000
_cell.angle_alpha   90.00
_cell.angle_beta   90.00
_cell.angle_gamma   90.00
#
_symmetry.space_group_name_H-M   'P 1'
#
loop_
_entity.id
_entity.type
_entity.pdbx_description
1 polymer ?
#
loop_
_entity_poly.entity_id
_entity_poly.type
_entity_poly.pdbx_seq_one_letter_code
_entity_poly.pdbx_strand_id
1 'polypeptide(L)'
;PTLFSKDPCPLCDEAKEQLEPLRHRFVLQQVDISLPQNAVWRQRYALDIPVFHLNGRFVMKHRVDLQLLDSLLRDEQGTGGQEDN
;
A
#
# COMPACT_ATOMS: atom_id res chain seq x y z
N PRO A 1 1.64 -4.70 3.61
CA PRO A 1 1.40 -3.43 2.87
C PRO A 1 -0.04 -2.92 3.07
N THR A 2 -0.22 -1.60 3.11
CA THR A 2 -1.51 -0.92 3.31
C THR A 2 -1.83 -0.06 2.10
N LEU A 3 -2.98 -0.28 1.48
CA LEU A 3 -3.54 0.52 0.39
C LEU A 3 -4.62 1.44 0.93
N PHE A 4 -4.41 2.75 0.81
CA PHE A 4 -5.42 3.76 1.05
C PHE A 4 -6.19 4.00 -0.25
N SER A 5 -7.48 3.71 -0.23
CA SER A 5 -8.36 3.80 -1.39
C SER A 5 -9.73 4.37 -1.00
N LYS A 6 -10.57 4.66 -1.99
CA LYS A 6 -11.98 4.97 -1.79
C LYS A 6 -12.86 4.27 -2.83
N ASP A 7 -14.16 4.20 -2.59
CA ASP A 7 -15.14 3.83 -3.61
C ASP A 7 -16.11 5.00 -3.90
N PRO A 8 -16.41 5.35 -5.17
CA PRO A 8 -15.78 4.84 -6.40
C PRO A 8 -14.39 5.47 -6.68
N CYS A 9 -13.46 4.68 -7.22
CA CYS A 9 -12.10 5.15 -7.58
C CYS A 9 -11.45 4.28 -8.68
N PRO A 10 -11.48 4.69 -9.96
CA PRO A 10 -10.94 3.89 -11.06
C PRO A 10 -9.43 3.63 -10.93
N LEU A 11 -8.66 4.62 -10.44
CA LEU A 11 -7.22 4.46 -10.18
C LEU A 11 -6.94 3.41 -9.09
N CYS A 12 -7.83 3.30 -8.12
CA CYS A 12 -7.69 2.34 -7.03
C CYS A 12 -7.98 0.92 -7.52
N ASP A 13 -8.88 0.74 -8.48
CA ASP A 13 -9.16 -0.56 -9.09
C ASP A 13 -7.99 -1.02 -9.98
N GLU A 14 -7.45 -0.13 -10.81
CA GLU A 14 -6.24 -0.42 -11.60
C GLU A 14 -5.06 -0.81 -10.70
N ALA A 15 -4.87 -0.13 -9.56
CA ALA A 15 -3.84 -0.46 -8.60
C ALA A 15 -4.02 -1.85 -7.97
N LYS A 16 -5.25 -2.28 -7.69
CA LYS A 16 -5.52 -3.63 -7.17
C LYS A 16 -5.19 -4.69 -8.23
N GLU A 17 -5.57 -4.46 -9.48
CA GLU A 17 -5.28 -5.37 -10.60
C GLU A 17 -3.78 -5.54 -10.80
N GLN A 18 -3.01 -4.44 -10.75
CA GLN A 18 -1.55 -4.50 -10.85
C GLN A 18 -0.93 -5.32 -9.72
N LEU A 19 -1.53 -5.35 -8.53
CA LEU A 19 -1.03 -6.10 -7.39
C LEU A 19 -1.38 -7.58 -7.40
N GLU A 20 -2.36 -8.03 -8.17
CA GLU A 20 -2.73 -9.45 -8.33
C GLU A 20 -1.51 -10.40 -8.42
N PRO A 21 -0.49 -10.15 -9.29
CA PRO A 21 0.69 -11.01 -9.38
C PRO A 21 1.50 -11.13 -8.08
N LEU A 22 1.48 -10.13 -7.19
CA LEU A 22 2.21 -10.17 -5.92
C LEU A 22 1.29 -10.46 -4.72
N ARG A 23 -0.02 -10.54 -4.94
CA ARG A 23 -1.04 -10.65 -3.90
C ARG A 23 -0.94 -11.93 -3.07
N HIS A 24 -0.30 -12.97 -3.61
CA HIS A 24 0.00 -14.22 -2.89
C HIS A 24 1.22 -14.12 -1.96
N ARG A 25 2.05 -13.08 -2.11
CA ARG A 25 3.30 -12.89 -1.34
C ARG A 25 3.13 -12.02 -0.11
N PHE A 26 2.01 -11.33 0.01
CA PHE A 26 1.72 -10.46 1.14
C PHE A 26 0.22 -10.32 1.35
N VAL A 27 -0.18 -10.00 2.58
CA VAL A 27 -1.57 -9.64 2.87
C VAL A 27 -1.76 -8.14 2.64
N LEU A 28 -2.55 -7.78 1.62
CA LEU A 28 -2.88 -6.37 1.36
C LEU A 28 -3.93 -5.90 2.37
N GLN A 29 -3.57 -4.96 3.23
CA GLN A 29 -4.51 -4.25 4.08
C GLN A 29 -5.13 -3.12 3.27
N GLN A 30 -6.46 -2.99 3.27
CA GLN A 30 -7.15 -1.92 2.58
C GLN A 30 -7.79 -0.98 3.59
N VAL A 31 -7.50 0.31 3.47
CA VAL A 31 -8.08 1.36 4.30
C VAL A 31 -8.95 2.24 3.42
N ASP A 32 -10.26 2.18 3.65
CA ASP A 32 -11.20 3.05 2.98
C ASP A 32 -11.18 4.45 3.60
N ILE A 33 -10.64 5.43 2.86
CA ILE A 33 -10.58 6.82 3.32
C ILE A 33 -11.94 7.52 3.26
N SER A 34 -12.96 6.91 2.65
CA SER A 34 -14.33 7.41 2.67
C SER A 34 -15.03 7.16 4.00
N LEU A 35 -14.55 6.26 4.86
CA LEU A 35 -15.10 6.08 6.20
C LEU A 35 -14.80 7.25 7.15
N PRO A 36 -15.76 7.64 8.03
CA PRO A 36 -15.56 8.73 8.99
C PRO A 36 -14.42 8.46 9.98
N GLN A 37 -14.19 7.20 10.38
CA GLN A 37 -13.05 6.82 11.23
C GLN A 37 -11.68 7.08 10.59
N ASN A 38 -11.63 7.20 9.26
CA ASN A 38 -10.42 7.43 8.47
C ASN A 38 -10.34 8.86 7.91
N ALA A 39 -11.10 9.80 8.49
CA ALA A 39 -11.14 11.20 8.02
C ALA A 39 -9.75 11.86 7.96
N VAL A 40 -8.84 11.49 8.86
CA VAL A 40 -7.43 11.94 8.83
C VAL A 40 -6.71 11.54 7.54
N TRP A 41 -6.95 10.31 7.06
CA TRP A 41 -6.39 9.82 5.81
C TRP A 41 -7.07 10.44 4.60
N ARG A 42 -8.37 10.71 4.69
CA ARG A 42 -9.08 11.48 3.65
C ARG A 42 -8.48 12.85 3.46
N GLN A 43 -8.28 13.58 4.55
CA GLN A 43 -7.69 14.93 4.49
C GLN A 43 -6.27 14.90 3.91
N ARG A 44 -5.50 13.85 4.21
CA ARG A 44 -4.11 13.71 3.76
C ARG A 44 -3.99 13.23 2.31
N TYR A 45 -4.85 12.30 1.86
CA TYR A 45 -4.66 11.55 0.62
C TYR A 45 -5.82 11.69 -0.39
N ALA A 46 -6.85 12.50 -0.15
CA ALA A 46 -8.02 12.59 -1.04
C ALA A 46 -7.70 12.80 -2.53
N LEU A 47 -6.60 13.51 -2.84
CA LEU A 47 -6.12 13.80 -4.19
C LEU A 47 -4.92 12.93 -4.63
N ASP A 48 -4.39 12.12 -3.71
CA ASP A 48 -3.19 11.31 -3.90
C ASP A 48 -3.47 9.80 -3.97
N ILE A 49 -4.70 9.38 -3.67
CA ILE A 49 -5.09 7.97 -3.77
C ILE A 49 -4.99 7.44 -5.22
N PRO A 50 -4.62 6.16 -5.40
CA PRO A 50 -4.24 5.19 -4.37
C PRO A 50 -2.87 5.50 -3.73
N VAL A 51 -2.77 5.37 -2.41
CA VAL A 51 -1.50 5.52 -1.66
C VAL A 51 -1.12 4.21 -1.01
N PHE A 52 0.16 3.85 -1.09
CA PHE A 52 0.70 2.61 -0.52
C PHE A 52 1.70 2.87 0.58
N HIS A 53 1.44 2.24 1.72
CA HIS A 53 2.39 2.15 2.81
C HIS A 53 2.91 0.72 2.96
N LEU A 54 4.19 0.57 3.21
CA LEU A 54 4.81 -0.69 3.60
C LEU A 54 5.35 -0.52 5.02
N ASN A 55 4.91 -1.39 5.94
CA ASN A 55 5.25 -1.33 7.36
C ASN A 55 5.14 0.08 7.98
N GLY A 56 4.04 0.76 7.66
CA GLY A 56 3.74 2.10 8.15
C GLY A 56 4.45 3.25 7.42
N ARG A 57 5.42 2.96 6.53
CA ARG A 57 6.15 3.96 5.74
C ARG A 57 5.49 4.17 4.38
N PHE A 58 5.38 5.43 3.96
CA PHE A 58 4.95 5.77 2.60
C PHE A 58 5.95 5.24 1.57
N VAL A 59 5.46 4.56 0.54
CA VAL A 59 6.28 4.01 -0.54
C VAL A 59 5.94 4.64 -1.89
N MET A 60 4.67 4.64 -2.26
CA MET A 60 4.23 5.06 -3.58
C MET A 60 2.79 5.59 -3.56
N LYS A 61 2.43 6.37 -4.58
CA LYS A 61 1.08 6.92 -4.79
C LYS A 61 0.75 7.03 -6.27
N HIS A 62 -0.53 7.16 -6.60
CA HIS A 62 -1.11 7.29 -7.95
C HIS A 62 -0.93 6.07 -8.87
N ARG A 63 0.26 5.45 -8.89
CA ARG A 63 0.58 4.25 -9.68
C ARG A 63 1.29 3.22 -8.81
N VAL A 64 1.05 1.95 -9.13
CA VAL A 64 1.74 0.83 -8.52
C VAL A 64 3.04 0.58 -9.27
N ASP A 65 4.14 0.50 -8.54
CA ASP A 65 5.43 0.05 -9.05
C ASP A 65 5.72 -1.35 -8.48
N LEU A 66 5.49 -2.37 -9.31
CA LEU A 66 5.69 -3.76 -8.91
C LEU A 66 7.15 -4.11 -8.67
N GLN A 67 8.08 -3.47 -9.38
CA GLN A 67 9.50 -3.75 -9.19
C GLN A 67 9.99 -3.16 -7.86
N LEU A 68 9.57 -1.93 -7.55
CA LEU A 68 9.86 -1.30 -6.25
C LEU A 68 9.21 -2.11 -5.12
N LEU A 69 7.94 -2.47 -5.25
CA LEU A 69 7.24 -3.25 -4.23
C LEU A 69 7.89 -4.62 -4.01
N ASP A 70 8.23 -5.34 -5.08
CA ASP A 70 8.91 -6.63 -4.99
C ASP A 70 10.28 -6.50 -4.30
N SER A 71 11.04 -5.47 -4.65
CA SER A 71 12.35 -5.21 -4.05
C SER A 71 12.24 -4.93 -2.55
N LEU A 72 11.28 -4.08 -2.15
CA LEU A 72 11.04 -3.79 -0.74
C LEU A 72 10.52 -5.01 0.02
N LEU A 73 9.61 -5.77 -0.56
CA LEU A 73 9.11 -7.00 0.06
C LEU A 73 10.24 -8.01 0.27
N ARG A 74 11.20 -8.13 -0.65
CA ARG A 74 12.37 -8.99 -0.49
C ARG A 74 13.30 -8.52 0.63
N ASP A 75 13.55 -7.21 0.71
CA ASP A 75 14.38 -6.60 1.75
C ASP A 75 13.80 -6.85 3.16
N GLU A 76 12.47 -6.81 3.28
CA GLU A 76 11.77 -7.11 4.53
C GLU A 76 11.79 -8.59 4.92
N GLN A 77 11.86 -9.53 3.96
CA GLN A 77 12.11 -10.94 4.28
C GLN A 77 13.59 -11.23 4.61
N GLY A 78 14.50 -10.31 4.31
CA GLY A 78 15.93 -10.39 4.64
C GLY A 78 16.28 -9.77 6.00
N THR A 79 15.39 -9.00 6.60
CA THR A 79 15.60 -8.27 7.88
C THR A 79 14.84 -8.90 9.06
N GLY A 80 14.66 -10.22 9.02
CA GLY A 80 14.30 -11.05 10.17
C GLY A 80 15.50 -11.53 10.99
N GLY A 81 16.61 -10.80 10.96
CA GLY A 81 17.85 -11.16 11.66
C GLY A 81 18.73 -9.95 11.92
N GLN A 82 18.43 -9.20 12.98
CA GLN A 82 19.39 -8.37 13.69
C GLN A 82 19.08 -8.52 15.19
N GLU A 83 19.52 -9.64 15.77
CA GLU A 83 19.85 -9.72 17.19
C GLU A 83 21.19 -9.00 17.36
N ASP A 84 21.15 -7.69 17.64
CA ASP A 84 22.31 -6.98 18.18
C ASP A 84 22.41 -7.28 19.69
N ASN A 85 23.28 -8.26 20.00
CA ASN A 85 24.07 -8.50 21.22
C ASN A 85 23.42 -8.36 22.62
#